data_AF-A0A7S0Q2I4-F1
#
_entry.id   AF-A0A7S0Q2I4-F1
#
_cell.length_a   1.000
_cell.length_b   1.000
_cell.length_c   1.000
_cell.angle_alpha   90.00
_cell.angle_beta   90.00
_cell.angle_gamma   90.00
#
_symmetry.space_group_name_H-M   'P 1'
#
loop_
_entity.id
_entity.type
_entity.pdbx_description
1 polymer ?
#
loop_
_entity_poly.entity_id
_entity_poly.type
_entity_poly.pdbx_seq_one_letter_code
_entity_poly.pdbx_strand_id
1 'polypeptide(L)'
;LAARWSELELAGEPPSEAELRWAVAAVTSRAYGATETLGGKEAGLSLLIPMVDMANHLHPPNTAKGLEADGRSFVVLAAEHIRRGEQVYLSYGPLPNMALLNQFGFVLQASPTDFALVHFPEAAELPQSCQAIEGLVREREGGFSPWQPAG
;
A
#
# COMPACT_ATOMS: atom_id res chain seq x y z
N LEU A 1 -22.08 8.57 10.66
CA LEU A 1 -21.20 7.51 11.18
C LEU A 1 -21.92 6.64 12.20
N ALA A 2 -22.40 7.19 13.32
CA ALA A 2 -23.12 6.44 14.36
C ALA A 2 -24.28 5.56 13.83
N ALA A 3 -25.17 6.10 12.99
CA ALA A 3 -26.27 5.33 12.41
C ALA A 3 -25.80 4.07 11.65
N ARG A 4 -24.77 4.21 10.80
CA ARG A 4 -24.17 3.07 10.08
C ARG A 4 -23.49 2.07 11.02
N TRP A 5 -22.87 2.54 12.10
CA TRP A 5 -22.22 1.68 13.09
C TRP A 5 -23.23 0.76 13.79
N SER A 6 -24.37 1.32 14.18
CA SER A 6 -25.48 0.57 14.77
C SER A 6 -26.16 -0.38 13.78
N GLU A 7 -26.39 0.07 12.53
CA GLU A 7 -26.95 -0.78 11.46
C GLU A 7 -26.10 -2.02 11.18
N LEU A 8 -24.77 -1.90 11.30
CA LEU A 8 -23.82 -2.99 11.08
C LEU A 8 -23.55 -3.83 12.35
N GLU A 9 -24.25 -3.56 13.45
CA GLU A 9 -24.11 -4.25 14.73
C GLU A 9 -22.64 -4.34 15.22
N LEU A 10 -21.85 -3.29 14.95
CA LEU A 10 -20.45 -3.23 15.35
C LEU A 10 -20.32 -3.01 16.86
N ALA A 11 -19.36 -3.69 17.47
CA ALA A 11 -19.14 -3.62 18.92
C ALA A 11 -18.68 -2.22 19.38
N GLY A 12 -19.09 -1.84 20.60
CA GLY A 12 -18.67 -0.60 21.25
C GLY A 12 -19.38 0.65 20.74
N GLU A 13 -18.92 1.81 21.23
CA GLU A 13 -19.42 3.10 20.77
C GLU A 13 -18.81 3.47 19.41
N PRO A 14 -19.56 4.15 18.52
CA PRO A 14 -19.02 4.60 17.25
C PRO A 14 -17.89 5.61 17.48
N PRO A 15 -16.77 5.53 16.73
CA PRO A 15 -15.69 6.49 16.87
C PRO A 15 -16.15 7.88 16.42
N SER A 16 -15.46 8.91 16.92
CA SER A 16 -15.56 10.24 16.35
C SER A 16 -15.01 10.27 14.92
N GLU A 17 -15.36 11.32 14.17
CA GLU A 17 -14.80 11.52 12.83
C GLU A 17 -13.27 11.64 12.85
N ALA A 18 -12.70 12.29 13.87
CA ALA A 18 -11.27 12.46 14.02
C ALA A 18 -10.55 11.13 14.26
N GLU A 19 -11.10 10.28 15.12
CA GLU A 19 -10.57 8.93 15.38
C GLU A 19 -10.64 8.05 14.14
N LEU A 20 -11.75 8.09 13.40
CA LEU A 20 -11.87 7.35 12.15
C LEU A 20 -10.85 7.84 11.11
N ARG A 21 -10.68 9.16 10.94
CA ARG A 21 -9.69 9.74 10.02
C ARG A 21 -8.27 9.31 10.40
N TRP A 22 -7.94 9.36 11.70
CA TRP A 22 -6.65 8.91 12.19
C TRP A 22 -6.44 7.41 11.93
N ALA A 23 -7.44 6.58 12.23
CA ALA A 23 -7.35 5.13 12.02
C ALA A 23 -7.17 4.78 10.54
N VAL A 24 -7.93 5.42 9.65
CA VAL A 24 -7.77 5.26 8.20
C VAL A 24 -6.37 5.69 7.76
N ALA A 25 -5.89 6.86 8.18
CA ALA A 25 -4.55 7.33 7.82
C ALA A 25 -3.45 6.38 8.33
N ALA A 26 -3.59 5.86 9.56
CA ALA A 26 -2.65 4.90 10.14
C ALA A 26 -2.62 3.59 9.35
N VAL A 27 -3.79 3.01 9.04
CA VAL A 27 -3.87 1.76 8.28
C VAL A 27 -3.39 1.96 6.85
N THR A 28 -3.84 3.02 6.16
CA THR A 28 -3.45 3.31 4.77
C THR A 28 -1.94 3.52 4.60
N SER A 29 -1.28 4.13 5.59
CA SER A 29 0.16 4.44 5.49
C SER A 29 1.07 3.32 6.01
N ARG A 30 0.56 2.33 6.77
CA ARG A 30 1.40 1.36 7.50
C ARG A 30 1.06 -0.11 7.25
N ALA A 31 -0.08 -0.40 6.64
CA ALA A 31 -0.48 -1.78 6.40
C ALA A 31 0.24 -2.37 5.18
N TYR A 32 0.65 -3.62 5.32
CA TYR A 32 1.23 -4.45 4.28
C TYR A 32 0.16 -5.34 3.66
N GLY A 33 0.09 -5.37 2.33
CA GLY A 33 -0.70 -6.38 1.64
C GLY A 33 0.01 -7.72 1.65
N ALA A 34 -0.74 -8.80 1.86
CA ALA A 34 -0.31 -10.18 1.68
C ALA A 34 -1.42 -10.97 1.00
N THR A 35 -1.11 -12.14 0.45
CA THR A 35 -2.10 -13.08 -0.06
C THR A 35 -2.07 -14.34 0.79
N GLU A 36 -3.24 -14.83 1.20
CA GLU A 36 -3.37 -16.11 1.88
C GLU A 36 -4.46 -16.95 1.19
N THR A 37 -4.26 -18.27 1.16
CA THR A 37 -5.28 -19.19 0.67
C THR A 37 -6.24 -19.56 1.81
N LEU A 38 -7.40 -18.88 1.86
CA LEU A 38 -8.47 -19.18 2.81
C LEU A 38 -9.52 -20.06 2.12
N GLY A 39 -9.62 -21.33 2.55
CA GLY A 39 -10.62 -22.26 2.03
C GLY A 39 -10.46 -22.61 0.53
N GLY A 40 -9.21 -22.60 0.02
CA GLY A 40 -8.91 -22.90 -1.39
C GLY A 40 -9.08 -21.71 -2.34
N LYS A 41 -9.33 -20.51 -1.84
CA LYS A 41 -9.35 -19.26 -2.61
C LYS A 41 -8.28 -18.31 -2.11
N GLU A 42 -7.60 -17.62 -3.02
CA GLU A 42 -6.70 -16.54 -2.66
C GLU A 42 -7.51 -15.34 -2.18
N ALA A 43 -7.16 -14.85 -0.99
CA ALA A 43 -7.72 -13.64 -0.42
C ALA A 43 -6.59 -12.66 -0.10
N GLY A 44 -6.81 -11.40 -0.45
CA GLY A 44 -5.93 -10.31 -0.03
C GLY A 44 -6.11 -10.03 1.46
N LEU A 45 -4.99 -9.98 2.18
CA LEU A 45 -4.89 -9.61 3.58
C LEU A 45 -4.16 -8.28 3.69
N SER A 46 -4.53 -7.50 4.72
CA SER A 46 -3.84 -6.27 5.08
C SER A 46 -3.38 -6.38 6.53
N LEU A 47 -2.08 -6.22 6.76
CA LEU A 47 -1.42 -6.52 8.02
C LEU A 47 -0.70 -5.28 8.56
N LEU A 48 -0.97 -4.92 9.82
CA LEU A 48 -0.10 -4.02 10.57
C LEU A 48 0.98 -4.85 11.24
N ILE A 49 2.25 -4.57 10.92
CA ILE A 49 3.38 -5.37 11.36
C ILE A 49 4.26 -4.48 12.25
N PRO A 50 4.13 -4.60 13.59
CA PRO A 50 4.90 -3.78 14.51
C PRO A 50 6.39 -3.89 14.24
N MET A 51 7.12 -2.80 14.49
CA MET A 51 8.56 -2.63 14.18
C MET A 51 8.88 -2.50 12.70
N VAL A 52 8.27 -3.30 11.83
CA VAL A 52 8.49 -3.25 10.38
C VAL A 52 7.90 -1.97 9.79
N ASP A 53 6.73 -1.56 10.28
CA ASP A 53 6.05 -0.32 9.88
C ASP A 53 6.76 0.98 10.32
N MET A 54 7.87 0.87 11.06
CA MET A 54 8.72 2.01 11.43
C MET A 54 9.79 2.33 10.38
N ALA A 55 10.10 1.41 9.46
CA ALA A 55 11.13 1.60 8.47
C ALA A 55 10.62 2.47 7.31
N ASN A 56 11.41 3.48 6.95
CA ASN A 56 11.06 4.44 5.91
C ASN A 56 11.26 3.88 4.50
N HIS A 57 10.67 4.58 3.52
CA HIS A 57 10.76 4.23 2.11
C HIS A 57 12.12 4.55 1.49
N LEU A 58 12.68 3.58 0.76
CA LEU A 58 13.66 3.80 -0.30
C LEU A 58 13.40 2.83 -1.46
N HIS A 59 13.63 3.27 -2.70
CA HIS A 59 13.55 2.42 -3.88
C HIS A 59 14.76 2.64 -4.80
N PRO A 60 15.59 1.60 -5.05
CA PRO A 60 15.55 0.27 -4.42
C PRO A 60 15.92 0.33 -2.91
N PRO A 61 15.42 -0.60 -2.08
CA PRO A 61 15.70 -0.63 -0.64
C PRO A 61 17.03 -1.33 -0.33
N ASN A 62 17.57 -1.10 0.87
CA ASN A 62 18.72 -1.86 1.39
C ASN A 62 18.31 -3.16 2.14
N THR A 63 17.04 -3.55 2.02
CA THR A 63 16.46 -4.77 2.60
C THR A 63 15.56 -5.51 1.63
N ALA A 64 15.43 -6.82 1.83
CA ALA A 64 14.34 -7.63 1.31
C ALA A 64 13.35 -7.93 2.44
N LYS A 65 12.07 -8.08 2.11
CA LYS A 65 11.04 -8.40 3.09
C LYS A 65 9.98 -9.33 2.52
N GLY A 66 9.31 -10.10 3.38
CA GLY A 66 8.21 -10.96 2.97
C GLY A 66 7.56 -11.67 4.14
N LEU A 67 6.35 -12.17 3.90
CA LEU A 67 5.69 -13.12 4.79
C LEU A 67 6.18 -14.53 4.45
N GLU A 68 6.58 -15.31 5.45
CA GLU A 68 6.96 -16.71 5.22
C GLU A 68 5.77 -17.52 4.69
N ALA A 69 6.06 -18.62 3.99
CA ALA A 69 5.04 -19.46 3.35
C ALA A 69 4.02 -20.06 4.33
N ASP A 70 4.37 -20.16 5.62
CA ASP A 70 3.45 -20.63 6.65
C ASP A 70 2.51 -19.54 7.18
N GLY A 71 2.68 -18.29 6.74
CA GLY A 71 1.88 -17.14 7.12
C GLY A 71 2.15 -16.58 8.53
N ARG A 72 3.12 -17.13 9.28
CA ARG A 72 3.27 -16.84 10.72
C ARG A 72 4.29 -15.76 11.03
N SER A 73 5.26 -15.57 10.14
CA SER A 73 6.40 -14.69 10.39
C SER A 73 6.60 -13.75 9.21
N PHE A 74 6.69 -12.45 9.50
CA PHE A 74 7.17 -11.48 8.54
C PHE A 74 8.67 -11.27 8.76
N VAL A 75 9.45 -11.44 7.70
CA VAL A 75 10.91 -11.42 7.74
C VAL A 75 11.41 -10.20 7.00
N VAL A 76 12.42 -9.55 7.57
CA VAL A 76 13.19 -8.48 6.92
C VAL A 76 14.66 -8.88 6.94
N LEU A 77 15.26 -9.02 5.77
CA LEU A 77 16.66 -9.39 5.57
C LEU A 77 17.42 -8.21 4.97
N ALA A 78 18.65 -7.97 5.40
CA ALA A 78 19.51 -7.00 4.75
C ALA A 78 19.85 -7.49 3.33
N ALA A 79 19.62 -6.66 2.32
CA ALA A 79 19.98 -6.94 0.92
C ALA A 79 21.43 -6.53 0.61
N GLU A 80 22.00 -5.67 1.46
CA GLU A 80 23.37 -5.20 1.38
C GLU A 80 23.95 -4.95 2.79
N HIS A 81 25.22 -4.55 2.87
CA HIS A 81 25.84 -4.22 4.14
C HIS A 81 25.35 -2.87 4.66
N ILE A 82 24.56 -2.88 5.74
CA ILE A 82 24.08 -1.69 6.44
C ILE A 82 25.02 -1.38 7.61
N ARG A 83 25.66 -0.21 7.60
CA ARG A 83 26.61 0.16 8.67
C ARG A 83 25.90 0.51 9.97
N ARG A 84 26.61 0.43 11.08
CA ARG A 84 26.11 0.93 12.37
C ARG A 84 25.77 2.42 12.25
N GLY A 85 24.52 2.77 12.59
CA GLY A 85 24.00 4.14 12.50
C GLY A 85 23.40 4.51 11.14
N GLU A 86 23.52 3.63 10.14
CA GLU A 86 22.82 3.78 8.87
C GLU A 86 21.36 3.34 9.02
N GLN A 87 20.46 3.99 8.27
CA GLN A 87 19.05 3.71 8.34
C GLN A 87 18.70 2.44 7.56
N VAL A 88 17.83 1.63 8.15
CA VAL A 88 17.20 0.49 7.49
C VAL A 88 15.99 1.00 6.70
N TYR A 89 15.99 0.77 5.39
CA TYR A 89 14.92 1.18 4.49
C TYR A 89 14.18 -0.02 3.92
N LEU A 90 12.86 0.12 3.78
CA LEU A 90 12.02 -0.80 3.03
C LEU A 90 11.53 -0.12 1.75
N SER A 91 11.15 -0.89 0.74
CA SER A 91 10.46 -0.34 -0.45
C SER A 91 8.96 -0.39 -0.26
N TYR A 92 8.26 0.73 -0.40
CA TYR A 92 6.79 0.80 -0.42
C TYR A 92 6.24 0.47 -1.82
N GLY A 93 7.10 -0.03 -2.71
CA GLY A 93 6.81 -0.23 -4.12
C GLY A 93 7.42 0.87 -4.99
N PRO A 94 7.48 0.66 -6.31
CA PRO A 94 7.92 1.65 -7.28
C PRO A 94 6.81 2.68 -7.54
N LEU A 95 6.50 3.50 -6.53
CA LEU A 95 5.35 4.41 -6.55
C LEU A 95 5.71 5.81 -7.07
N PRO A 96 4.80 6.50 -7.79
CA PRO A 96 4.95 7.92 -8.10
C PRO A 96 4.68 8.79 -6.87
N ASN A 97 5.16 10.04 -6.88
CA ASN A 97 4.97 10.98 -5.77
C ASN A 97 3.50 11.27 -5.47
N MET A 98 2.63 11.24 -6.48
CA MET A 98 1.19 11.39 -6.27
C MET A 98 0.62 10.28 -5.38
N ALA A 99 1.06 9.02 -5.55
CA ALA A 99 0.65 7.90 -4.72
C ALA A 99 1.30 7.98 -3.33
N LEU A 100 2.60 8.33 -3.26
CA LEU A 100 3.31 8.52 -1.98
C LEU A 100 2.65 9.59 -1.12
N LEU A 101 2.26 10.71 -1.71
CA LEU A 101 1.58 11.80 -1.00
C LEU A 101 0.20 11.38 -0.50
N ASN A 102 -0.59 10.73 -1.35
CA ASN A 102 -1.97 10.37 -1.03
C ASN A 102 -2.07 9.24 0.01
N GLN A 103 -1.16 8.26 -0.03
CA GLN A 103 -1.21 7.09 0.85
C GLN A 103 -0.32 7.22 2.10
N PHE A 104 0.85 7.86 1.96
CA PHE A 104 1.88 7.89 3.01
C PHE A 104 2.21 9.31 3.51
N GLY A 105 1.69 10.35 2.86
CA GLY A 105 1.85 11.74 3.32
C GLY A 105 3.22 12.36 3.05
N PHE A 106 4.01 11.85 2.11
CA PHE A 106 5.30 12.42 1.74
C PHE A 106 5.58 12.33 0.23
N VAL A 107 6.62 13.04 -0.23
CA VAL A 107 7.15 12.97 -1.59
C VAL A 107 8.68 12.83 -1.56
N LEU A 108 9.26 12.28 -2.63
CA LEU A 108 10.70 12.20 -2.85
C LEU A 108 11.13 13.29 -3.84
N GLN A 109 12.23 13.99 -3.55
CA GLN A 109 12.72 15.09 -4.39
C GLN A 109 13.21 14.66 -5.79
N ALA A 110 13.62 13.40 -5.95
CA ALA A 110 14.08 12.83 -7.21
C ALA A 110 13.64 11.37 -7.32
N SER A 111 12.32 11.14 -7.36
CA SER A 111 11.80 9.78 -7.50
C SER A 111 12.05 9.26 -8.92
N PRO A 112 12.76 8.12 -9.09
CA PRO A 112 12.97 7.51 -10.41
C PRO A 112 11.68 6.92 -10.99
N THR A 113 10.63 6.76 -10.18
CA THR A 113 9.35 6.15 -10.53
C THR A 113 8.22 7.18 -10.64
N ASP A 114 8.55 8.48 -10.65
CA ASP A 114 7.54 9.53 -10.74
C ASP A 114 6.95 9.66 -12.15
N PHE A 115 5.65 9.95 -12.22
CA PHE A 115 4.95 10.24 -13.47
C PHE A 115 3.70 11.08 -13.22
N ALA A 116 3.21 11.74 -14.26
CA ALA A 116 1.96 12.49 -14.23
C ALA A 116 0.88 11.75 -15.04
N LEU A 117 -0.34 11.72 -14.52
CA LEU A 117 -1.51 11.26 -15.28
C LEU A 117 -1.99 12.40 -16.17
N VAL A 118 -2.13 12.12 -17.47
CA VAL A 118 -2.75 13.04 -18.43
C VAL A 118 -4.04 12.41 -18.92
N HIS A 119 -5.16 13.05 -18.61
CA HIS A 119 -6.47 12.60 -19.06
C HIS A 119 -6.76 13.14 -20.45
N PHE A 120 -6.92 12.24 -21.42
CA PHE A 120 -7.29 12.55 -22.79
C PHE A 120 -8.72 12.04 -23.07
N PRO A 121 -9.73 12.91 -23.13
CA PRO A 121 -11.11 12.49 -23.34
C PRO A 121 -11.34 11.83 -24.72
N GLU A 122 -10.52 12.13 -25.73
CA GLU A 122 -10.53 11.45 -27.04
C GLU A 122 -9.56 10.26 -27.16
N ALA A 123 -9.06 9.69 -26.05
CA ALA A 123 -8.02 8.63 -26.03
C ALA A 123 -8.36 7.29 -26.72
N ALA A 124 -9.58 7.12 -27.24
CA ALA A 124 -9.97 5.91 -27.98
C ALA A 124 -9.11 5.69 -29.24
N GLU A 125 -8.38 6.70 -29.70
CA GLU A 125 -7.50 6.64 -30.89
C GLU A 125 -6.01 6.44 -30.57
N LEU A 126 -5.62 6.36 -29.30
CA LEU A 126 -4.23 6.13 -28.93
C LEU A 126 -3.84 4.65 -29.12
N PRO A 127 -2.64 4.35 -29.65
CA PRO A 127 -2.14 2.98 -29.74
C PRO A 127 -2.17 2.28 -28.37
N GLN A 128 -2.48 0.98 -28.34
CA GLN A 128 -2.57 0.19 -27.10
C GLN A 128 -1.32 0.31 -26.20
N SER A 129 -0.15 0.57 -26.78
CA SER A 129 1.10 0.83 -26.06
C SER A 129 1.05 2.04 -25.11
N CYS A 130 0.07 2.94 -25.27
CA CYS A 130 -0.12 4.14 -24.45
C CYS A 130 -1.20 3.97 -23.36
N GLN A 131 -1.91 2.83 -23.33
CA GLN A 131 -3.03 2.59 -22.41
C GLN A 131 -2.63 1.92 -21.08
N ALA A 132 -1.34 1.62 -20.90
CA ALA A 132 -0.83 0.95 -19.71
C ALA A 132 -0.60 1.93 -18.55
N ILE A 133 -1.68 2.38 -17.91
CA ILE A 133 -1.64 2.79 -16.50
C ILE A 133 -2.80 2.10 -15.78
N GLU A 134 -2.76 0.77 -15.81
CA GLU A 134 -3.62 -0.08 -14.99
C GLU A 134 -3.19 0.08 -13.52
N GLY A 135 -4.03 0.73 -12.71
CA GLY A 135 -3.87 0.76 -11.25
C GLY A 135 -4.29 2.06 -10.56
N LEU A 136 -4.35 3.19 -11.27
CA LEU A 136 -4.82 4.48 -10.71
C LEU A 136 -6.17 4.93 -11.28
N VAL A 137 -6.54 4.39 -12.44
CA VAL A 137 -7.85 4.60 -13.06
C VAL A 137 -8.69 3.35 -12.85
N ARG A 138 -9.49 3.39 -11.77
CA ARG A 138 -10.74 2.63 -11.55
C ARG A 138 -10.94 1.47 -12.55
N GLU A 139 -10.62 0.24 -12.13
CA GLU A 139 -11.08 -0.95 -12.85
C GLU A 139 -12.60 -0.83 -13.04
N ARG A 140 -13.03 -0.78 -14.31
CA ARG A 140 -14.44 -0.70 -14.67
C ARG A 140 -15.21 -1.99 -14.36
N GLU A 141 -14.54 -3.03 -13.87
CA GLU A 141 -15.17 -4.28 -13.45
C GLU A 141 -14.54 -4.77 -12.13
N GLY A 142 -15.16 -4.39 -11.02
CA GLY A 142 -15.30 -5.27 -9.85
C GLY A 142 -14.09 -5.59 -8.97
N GLY A 143 -12.89 -5.07 -9.21
CA GLY A 143 -11.72 -5.27 -8.35
C GLY A 143 -11.15 -3.97 -7.81
N PHE A 144 -11.24 -3.73 -6.49
CA PHE A 144 -10.25 -2.89 -5.83
C PHE A 144 -9.06 -3.80 -5.53
N SER A 145 -7.87 -3.52 -6.08
CA SER A 145 -6.63 -3.94 -5.41
C SER A 145 -6.27 -2.83 -4.43
N PRO A 146 -6.66 -2.94 -3.14
CA PRO A 146 -6.66 -1.79 -2.24
C PRO A 146 -5.30 -1.56 -1.58
N TRP A 147 -4.30 -2.41 -1.83
CA TRP A 147 -3.08 -2.49 -1.02
C TRP A 147 -1.86 -2.84 -1.86
N GLN A 148 -0.68 -2.46 -1.37
CA GLN A 148 0.60 -2.92 -1.91
C GLN A 148 0.53 -4.44 -2.14
N PRO A 149 0.75 -4.96 -3.36
CA PRO A 149 1.04 -6.37 -3.48
C PRO A 149 2.27 -6.64 -2.59
N ALA A 150 2.20 -7.69 -1.77
CA ALA A 150 3.43 -8.32 -1.29
C ALA A 150 4.28 -8.55 -2.55
N GLY A 151 5.53 -8.08 -2.52
CA GLY A 151 6.44 -8.12 -3.66
C GLY A 151 6.53 -9.49 -4.32
#